data_AF-A0A1I7X540-F1
#
_entry.id   AF-A0A1I7X540-F1
#
_cell.length_a   1.000
_cell.length_b   1.000
_cell.length_c   1.000
_cell.angle_alpha   90.00
_cell.angle_beta   90.00
_cell.angle_gamma   90.00
#
_symmetry.space_group_name_H-M   'P 1'
#
loop_
_entity.id
_entity.type
_entity.pdbx_description
1 polymer ?
#
loop_
_entity_poly.entity_id
_entity_poly.type
_entity_poly.pdbx_seq_one_letter_code
_entity_poly.pdbx_strand_id
1 'polypeptide(L)'
;MLYLYIVGSSTPTQFDLIVIGGGSGGLACSKAAQSLGARVALVNSVVPTPSGISWGLGGTCANVGCIPKKLFHQAGIVGREYGWSGVEKGTHNWLVW
;
A
#
# COMPACT_ATOMS: atom_id res chain seq x y z
N MET A 1 7.36 -1.49 14.72
CA MET A 1 6.44 -2.41 15.43
C MET A 1 6.14 -3.56 14.48
N LEU A 2 6.68 -4.75 14.77
CA LEU A 2 6.49 -5.96 13.97
C LEU A 2 5.10 -6.54 14.30
N TYR A 3 4.25 -6.73 13.29
CA TYR A 3 3.01 -7.50 13.44
C TYR A 3 3.26 -8.92 12.95
N LEU A 4 3.20 -9.89 13.86
CA LEU A 4 3.33 -11.31 13.56
C LEU A 4 1.99 -12.00 13.86
N TYR A 5 1.26 -12.37 12.80
CA TYR A 5 0.05 -13.20 12.90
C TYR A 5 0.45 -14.67 12.68
N ILE A 6 0.32 -15.52 13.72
CA ILE A 6 0.59 -16.96 13.65
C ILE A 6 -0.72 -17.70 13.95
N VAL A 7 -1.11 -18.63 13.08
CA VAL A 7 -2.14 -19.64 13.33
C VAL A 7 -1.56 -21.02 12.99
N GLY A 8 -1.32 -21.87 14.02
CA GLY A 8 -0.93 -23.29 13.85
C GLY A 8 0.35 -23.74 14.57
N SER A 9 0.36 -24.98 15.08
CA SER A 9 1.36 -25.60 15.99
C SER A 9 2.66 -26.10 15.32
N SER A 10 3.64 -26.45 16.17
CA SER A 10 5.11 -26.54 15.98
C SER A 10 5.70 -27.73 15.19
N THR A 11 6.69 -27.39 14.32
CA THR A 11 7.76 -28.17 13.59
C THR A 11 7.36 -29.13 12.44
N PRO A 12 8.20 -29.37 11.39
CA PRO A 12 9.32 -28.62 10.77
C PRO A 12 8.84 -27.78 9.56
N THR A 13 9.44 -26.59 9.36
CA THR A 13 8.92 -25.47 8.53
C THR A 13 7.48 -25.10 8.87
N GLN A 14 7.28 -24.18 9.82
CA GLN A 14 5.95 -23.71 10.26
C GLN A 14 5.10 -23.08 9.15
N PHE A 15 5.75 -22.67 8.06
CA PHE A 15 5.13 -21.99 6.93
C PHE A 15 5.59 -22.65 5.63
N ASP A 16 4.66 -22.75 4.69
CA ASP A 16 4.91 -23.24 3.33
C ASP A 16 5.34 -22.09 2.41
N LEU A 17 5.03 -20.84 2.79
CA LEU A 17 5.43 -19.61 2.09
C LEU A 17 5.73 -18.49 3.09
N ILE A 18 6.85 -17.79 2.91
CA ILE A 18 7.15 -16.53 3.59
C ILE A 18 7.18 -15.41 2.56
N VAL A 19 6.37 -14.37 2.78
CA VAL A 19 6.29 -13.19 1.93
C VAL A 19 6.89 -12.00 2.66
N ILE A 20 7.94 -11.42 2.09
CA ILE A 20 8.61 -10.23 2.63
C ILE A 20 8.13 -9.01 1.85
N GLY A 21 7.33 -8.17 2.52
CA GLY A 21 6.73 -6.95 1.97
C GLY A 21 5.22 -7.04 1.85
N GLY A 22 4.50 -6.30 2.70
CA GLY A 22 3.03 -6.25 2.73
C GLY A 22 2.42 -5.23 1.77
N GLY A 23 2.97 -5.11 0.56
CA GLY A 23 2.42 -4.29 -0.52
C GLY A 23 1.37 -5.01 -1.35
N SER A 24 0.85 -4.38 -2.41
CA SER A 24 -0.20 -4.95 -3.27
C SER A 24 0.14 -6.36 -3.77
N GLY A 25 1.36 -6.58 -4.26
CA GLY A 25 1.81 -7.90 -4.72
C GLY A 25 1.94 -8.92 -3.59
N GLY A 26 2.56 -8.54 -2.47
CA GLY A 26 2.76 -9.45 -1.33
C GLY A 26 1.46 -9.89 -0.69
N LEU A 27 0.53 -8.96 -0.46
CA LEU A 27 -0.81 -9.28 0.07
C LEU A 27 -1.61 -10.16 -0.89
N ALA A 28 -1.57 -9.87 -2.20
CA ALA A 28 -2.26 -10.68 -3.21
C ALA A 28 -1.69 -12.10 -3.27
N CYS A 29 -0.36 -12.24 -3.31
CA CYS A 29 0.33 -13.53 -3.31
C CYS A 29 0.01 -14.33 -2.04
N SER A 30 0.14 -13.73 -0.86
CA SER A 30 -0.18 -14.40 0.40
C SER A 30 -1.62 -14.88 0.47
N LYS A 31 -2.57 -14.07 0.00
CA LYS A 31 -3.99 -14.46 -0.02
C LYS A 31 -4.27 -15.58 -1.01
N ALA A 32 -3.64 -15.55 -2.19
CA ALA A 32 -3.75 -16.62 -3.18
C ALA A 32 -3.18 -17.94 -2.64
N ALA A 33 -1.98 -17.92 -2.05
CA ALA A 33 -1.35 -19.10 -1.47
C ALA A 33 -2.16 -19.68 -0.30
N GLN A 34 -2.67 -18.82 0.59
CA GLN A 34 -3.53 -19.24 1.70
C GLN A 34 -4.85 -19.87 1.21
N SER A 35 -5.42 -19.38 0.12
CA SER A 35 -6.62 -19.96 -0.50
C SER A 35 -6.38 -21.37 -1.06
N LEU A 36 -5.12 -21.72 -1.36
CA LEU A 36 -4.68 -23.05 -1.78
C LEU A 36 -4.27 -23.95 -0.59
N GLY A 37 -4.48 -23.51 0.65
CA GLY A 37 -4.16 -24.27 1.86
C GLY A 37 -2.74 -24.10 2.39
N ALA A 38 -1.92 -23.23 1.80
CA ALA A 38 -0.59 -22.96 2.31
C ALA A 38 -0.63 -22.19 3.64
N ARG A 39 0.24 -22.55 4.57
CA ARG A 39 0.55 -21.76 5.78
C ARG A 39 1.48 -20.63 5.36
N VAL A 40 0.97 -19.40 5.35
CA VAL A 40 1.73 -18.24 4.87
C VAL A 40 2.13 -17.33 6.04
N ALA A 41 3.41 -16.99 6.12
CA ALA A 41 3.87 -15.85 6.93
C ALA A 41 4.05 -14.62 6.03
N LEU A 42 3.35 -13.53 6.34
CA LEU A 42 3.58 -12.23 5.69
C LEU A 42 4.29 -11.31 6.67
N VAL A 43 5.44 -10.81 6.27
CA VAL A 43 6.26 -9.89 7.08
C VAL A 43 6.28 -8.53 6.39
N ASN A 44 5.89 -7.50 7.12
CA ASN A 44 5.91 -6.13 6.64
C ASN A 44 6.56 -5.20 7.66
N SER A 45 7.46 -4.34 7.18
CA SER A 45 8.01 -3.24 7.95
C SER A 45 8.17 -2.04 7.01
N VAL A 46 7.90 -0.85 7.53
CA VAL A 46 8.06 0.42 6.81
C VAL A 46 9.12 1.21 7.57
N VAL A 47 10.29 1.38 6.94
CA VAL A 47 11.31 2.28 7.44
C VAL A 47 10.77 3.72 7.36
N PRO A 48 10.76 4.49 8.45
CA PRO A 48 10.27 5.87 8.42
C PRO A 48 11.07 6.73 7.44
N THR A 49 10.43 7.75 6.88
CA THR A 49 11.10 8.79 6.09
C THR A 49 12.08 9.59 6.96
N PRO A 50 13.00 10.40 6.37
CA PRO A 50 13.87 11.28 7.15
C PRO A 50 13.13 12.23 8.10
N SER A 51 11.89 12.59 7.78
CA SER A 51 11.00 13.40 8.63
C SER A 51 10.24 12.59 9.69
N GLY A 52 10.55 11.29 9.85
CA GLY A 52 9.94 10.41 10.85
C GLY A 52 8.56 9.86 10.47
N ILE A 53 8.10 10.04 9.23
CA ILE A 53 6.77 9.57 8.80
C ILE A 53 6.84 8.09 8.43
N SER A 54 5.91 7.30 8.95
CA SER A 54 5.71 5.90 8.59
C SER A 54 4.21 5.63 8.38
N TRP A 55 3.88 4.46 7.87
CA TRP A 55 2.50 4.08 7.55
C TRP A 55 2.25 2.59 7.78
N GLY A 56 1.00 2.17 7.61
CA GLY A 56 0.53 0.81 7.90
C GLY A 56 0.79 -0.21 6.78
N LEU A 57 0.05 -1.32 6.89
CA LEU A 57 0.01 -2.38 5.87
C LEU A 57 -0.57 -1.85 4.54
N GLY A 58 -0.31 -2.54 3.42
CA GLY A 58 -0.83 -2.19 2.09
C GLY A 58 0.21 -1.61 1.15
N GLY A 59 1.40 -1.30 1.67
CA GLY A 59 2.55 -0.77 0.91
C GLY A 59 2.27 0.58 0.25
N THR A 60 3.06 0.90 -0.76
CA THR A 60 3.08 2.21 -1.41
C THR A 60 1.73 2.59 -2.00
N CYS A 61 1.11 1.70 -2.79
CA CYS A 61 -0.11 1.99 -3.53
C CYS A 61 -1.25 2.50 -2.62
N ALA A 62 -1.47 1.81 -1.49
CA ALA A 62 -2.53 2.14 -0.54
C ALA A 62 -2.21 3.38 0.31
N ASN A 63 -0.96 3.54 0.74
CA ASN A 63 -0.61 4.53 1.77
C ASN A 63 -0.07 5.85 1.21
N VAL A 64 0.79 5.80 0.19
CA VAL A 64 1.58 6.97 -0.28
C VAL A 64 1.75 6.99 -1.81
N GLY A 65 0.87 6.31 -2.53
CA GLY A 65 0.97 6.10 -3.97
C GLY A 65 -0.37 6.31 -4.65
N CYS A 66 -0.83 5.30 -5.39
CA CYS A 66 -1.98 5.42 -6.28
C CYS A 66 -3.27 5.88 -5.58
N ILE A 67 -3.58 5.37 -4.39
CA ILE A 67 -4.83 5.69 -3.69
C ILE A 67 -4.85 7.16 -3.25
N PRO A 68 -3.90 7.68 -2.44
CA PRO A 68 -3.87 9.10 -2.12
C PRO A 68 -3.74 9.98 -3.37
N LYS A 69 -2.90 9.58 -4.33
CA LYS A 69 -2.74 10.33 -5.60
C LYS A 69 -4.05 10.50 -6.33
N LYS A 70 -4.85 9.44 -6.45
CA LYS A 70 -6.13 9.50 -7.17
C LYS A 70 -7.14 10.35 -6.41
N LEU A 71 -7.18 10.27 -5.08
CA LEU A 71 -8.04 11.11 -4.25
C LEU A 71 -7.67 12.60 -4.39
N PHE A 72 -6.40 12.95 -4.30
CA PHE A 72 -5.95 14.34 -4.51
C PHE A 72 -6.22 14.84 -5.93
N HIS A 73 -5.98 13.99 -6.93
CA HIS A 73 -6.32 14.33 -8.30
C HIS A 73 -7.82 14.59 -8.47
N GLN A 74 -8.67 13.76 -7.86
CA GLN A 74 -10.12 13.97 -7.90
C GLN A 74 -10.53 15.25 -7.17
N ALA A 75 -9.96 15.53 -5.99
CA ALA A 75 -10.19 16.77 -5.27
C ALA A 75 -9.79 18.00 -6.12
N GLY A 76 -8.71 17.92 -6.89
CA GLY A 76 -8.34 18.96 -7.85
C GLY A 76 -9.34 19.15 -9.00
N ILE A 77 -10.05 18.10 -9.41
CA ILE A 77 -11.09 18.17 -10.45
C ILE A 77 -12.38 18.79 -9.90
N VAL A 78 -12.85 18.32 -8.73
CA VAL A 78 -14.17 18.71 -8.17
C VAL A 78 -14.07 19.84 -7.15
N GLY A 79 -12.88 20.34 -6.82
CA GLY A 79 -12.67 21.27 -5.71
C GLY A 79 -13.52 22.55 -5.79
N ARG A 80 -13.84 23.01 -7.00
CA ARG A 80 -14.75 24.17 -7.19
C ARG A 80 -16.16 23.91 -6.67
N GLU A 81 -16.67 22.68 -6.79
CA GLU A 81 -17.98 22.29 -6.25
C GLU A 81 -18.00 22.32 -4.71
N TYR A 82 -16.82 22.24 -4.09
CA TYR A 82 -16.64 22.29 -2.64
C TYR A 82 -16.03 23.63 -2.16
N GLY A 83 -16.16 24.69 -2.97
CA GLY A 83 -15.82 26.06 -2.57
C GLY A 83 -14.33 26.44 -2.69
N TRP A 84 -13.51 25.67 -3.40
CA TRP A 84 -12.11 26.04 -3.64
C TRP A 84 -12.05 27.19 -4.67
N SER A 85 -11.52 28.35 -4.26
CA SER A 85 -11.30 29.53 -5.11
C SER A 85 -9.84 29.63 -5.58
N GLY A 86 -9.61 30.23 -6.76
CA GLY A 86 -8.25 30.47 -7.30
C GLY A 86 -7.60 29.26 -7.98
N VAL A 87 -8.37 28.19 -8.25
CA VAL A 87 -7.89 27.01 -8.97
C VAL A 87 -8.29 27.10 -10.45
N GLU A 88 -7.36 27.57 -11.28
CA GLU A 88 -7.53 27.60 -12.74
C GLU A 88 -7.00 26.32 -13.39
N LYS A 89 -7.67 25.87 -14.45
CA LYS A 89 -7.22 24.70 -15.21
C LYS A 89 -5.99 25.11 -16.03
N GLY A 90 -4.81 24.74 -15.58
CA GLY A 90 -3.58 24.93 -16.34
C GLY A 90 -3.55 24.13 -17.65
N THR A 91 -2.78 24.59 -18.62
CA THR A 91 -2.40 23.82 -19.81
C THR A 91 -1.26 22.85 -19.48
N HIS A 92 -1.39 21.59 -19.90
CA HIS A 92 -0.32 20.60 -19.78
C HIS A 92 0.25 20.30 -21.16
N ASN A 93 1.54 20.55 -21.35
CA ASN A 93 2.28 20.14 -22.53
C ASN A 93 3.07 18.87 -22.17
N TRP A 94 2.69 17.74 -22.76
CA TRP A 94 3.34 16.45 -22.53
C TRP A 94 4.69 16.32 -23.25
N LEU A 95 5.02 17.26 -24.14
CA LEU A 95 6.23 17.24 -24.97
C LEU A 95 7.43 17.96 -24.32
N VAL A 96 7.24 18.58 -23.15
CA VAL A 96 8.32 19.27 -22.39
C VAL A 96 8.83 18.44 -21.21
N TRP A 97 8.62 17.13 -21.25
CA TRP A 97 9.23 16.15 -20.34
C TRP A 97 10.32 15.37 -21.06
#